data_AF-A0AAV7UKK9-F1
#
_entry.id   AF-A0AAV7UKK9-F1
#
_cell.length_a   1.000
_cell.length_b   1.000
_cell.length_c   1.000
_cell.angle_alpha   90.00
_cell.angle_beta   90.00
_cell.angle_gamma   90.00
#
_symmetry.space_group_name_H-M   'P 1'
#
loop_
_entity.id
_entity.type
_entity.pdbx_description
1 polymer ?
#
loop_
_entity_poly.entity_id
_entity_poly.type
_entity_poly.pdbx_seq_one_letter_code
_entity_poly.pdbx_strand_id
1 'polypeptide(L)'
;MSCYADVDLFAESKSRTYRDWDLGIYAEPKDGKLYQMYHGTTVDAAEEIIRNGFKLTRDGKLGSGVYVSRRSNIADKFPKHLMHDNVVLKLRVNVGKCIKIDAKGHPLQKNWQHHYDCAWIPYGNPWLDSFQDRNCIADPRRIKVIGIDSAPIREKARLQALIK
;
A
#
# COMPACT_ATOMS: atom_id res chain seq x y z
N MET A 1 -7.25 30.19 -0.92
CA MET A 1 -5.79 29.94 -0.97
C MET A 1 -5.36 29.35 0.35
N SER A 2 -5.23 28.03 0.45
CA SER A 2 -4.70 27.37 1.65
C SER A 2 -3.24 27.02 1.38
N CYS A 3 -2.36 27.75 2.05
CA CYS A 3 -0.92 27.53 2.12
C CYS A 3 -0.62 26.23 2.90
N TYR A 4 -0.73 25.08 2.24
CA TYR A 4 0.05 23.93 2.66
C TYR A 4 1.35 23.98 1.86
N ALA A 5 2.45 24.25 2.55
CA ALA A 5 3.78 24.02 2.01
C ALA A 5 3.81 22.62 1.37
N ASP A 6 4.60 22.44 0.31
CA ASP A 6 4.91 21.12 -0.24
C ASP A 6 5.61 20.31 0.86
N VAL A 7 4.81 19.65 1.71
CA VAL A 7 5.30 18.75 2.74
C VAL A 7 5.94 17.60 1.97
N ASP A 8 7.25 17.50 2.05
CA ASP A 8 7.97 16.37 1.50
C ASP A 8 7.57 15.10 2.26
N LEU A 9 6.60 14.38 1.69
CA LEU A 9 6.04 13.14 2.23
C LEU A 9 7.10 12.04 2.40
N PHE A 10 8.28 12.19 1.82
CA PHE A 10 9.35 11.21 1.90
C PHE A 10 10.62 11.80 2.54
N ALA A 11 10.53 12.92 3.26
CA ALA A 11 11.66 13.56 3.94
C ALA A 11 12.45 12.58 4.85
N GLU A 12 11.76 11.68 5.56
CA GLU A 12 12.40 10.64 6.39
C GLU A 12 13.38 9.77 5.57
N SER A 13 13.07 9.51 4.29
CA SER A 13 13.92 8.69 3.41
C SER A 13 15.24 9.37 3.01
N LYS A 14 15.40 10.66 3.29
CA LYS A 14 16.65 11.41 3.05
C LYS A 14 17.66 11.25 4.19
N SER A 15 17.27 10.69 5.33
CA SER A 15 18.18 10.45 6.44
C SER A 15 19.21 9.37 6.09
N ARG A 16 20.48 9.58 6.48
CA ARG A 16 21.56 8.59 6.28
C ARG A 16 21.34 7.27 7.02
N THR A 17 20.52 7.29 8.07
CA THR A 17 20.18 6.10 8.86
C THR A 17 18.88 5.45 8.41
N TYR A 18 18.21 6.02 7.40
CA TYR A 18 16.96 5.49 6.90
C TYR A 18 17.15 4.10 6.30
N ARG A 19 16.19 3.23 6.61
CA ARG A 19 15.99 1.95 5.94
C ARG A 19 14.50 1.80 5.70
N ASP A 20 14.15 1.22 4.57
CA ASP A 20 12.76 0.80 4.34
C ASP A 20 12.41 -0.26 5.39
N TRP A 21 11.53 0.09 6.32
CA TRP A 21 11.15 -0.79 7.42
C TRP A 21 10.18 -1.86 6.91
N ASP A 22 10.59 -3.12 6.98
CA ASP A 22 9.69 -4.27 6.83
C ASP A 22 8.89 -4.42 8.14
N LEU A 23 7.70 -3.81 8.18
CA LEU A 23 6.82 -3.90 9.32
C LEU A 23 6.16 -5.28 9.34
N GLY A 24 6.55 -6.10 10.31
CA GLY A 24 5.93 -7.41 10.53
C GLY A 24 4.40 -7.34 10.66
N ILE A 25 3.73 -8.40 10.25
CA ILE A 25 2.26 -8.51 10.18
C ILE A 25 1.57 -8.34 11.55
N TYR A 26 2.27 -8.67 12.64
CA TYR A 26 1.78 -8.53 14.01
C TYR A 26 2.07 -7.18 14.65
N ALA A 27 2.91 -6.33 14.02
CA ALA A 27 3.31 -5.06 14.59
C ALA A 27 2.29 -3.95 14.27
N GLU A 28 2.12 -3.01 15.19
CA GLU A 28 1.32 -1.81 14.94
C GLU A 28 2.16 -0.77 14.19
N PRO A 29 1.60 -0.13 13.13
CA PRO A 29 2.31 0.94 12.43
C PRO A 29 2.43 2.14 13.36
N LYS A 30 3.61 2.76 13.34
CA LYS A 30 3.85 4.02 14.05
C LYS A 30 3.51 5.18 13.12
N ASP A 31 2.81 6.17 13.67
CA ASP A 31 2.42 7.35 12.92
C ASP A 31 3.63 8.08 12.32
N GLY A 32 3.43 8.62 11.11
CA GLY A 32 4.41 9.42 10.37
C GLY A 32 5.59 8.62 9.81
N LYS A 33 5.57 7.28 9.91
CA LYS A 33 6.67 6.43 9.41
C LYS A 33 6.49 5.99 7.97
N LEU A 34 7.62 5.66 7.36
CA LEU A 34 7.71 5.01 6.05
C LEU A 34 7.92 3.51 6.19
N TYR A 35 7.11 2.73 5.48
CA TYR A 35 7.20 1.26 5.46
C TYR A 35 7.34 0.71 4.05
N GLN A 36 8.08 -0.40 3.95
CA GLN A 36 8.04 -1.24 2.76
C GLN A 36 6.72 -2.01 2.74
N MET A 37 6.01 -1.93 1.62
CA MET A 37 4.76 -2.67 1.42
C MET A 37 4.66 -3.15 -0.03
N TYR A 38 3.57 -3.84 -0.35
CA TYR A 38 3.39 -4.54 -1.61
C TYR A 38 1.98 -4.34 -2.16
N HIS A 39 1.87 -4.30 -3.48
CA HIS A 39 0.59 -4.28 -4.17
C HIS A 39 0.61 -5.23 -5.36
N GLY A 40 -0.31 -6.20 -5.36
CA GLY A 40 -0.48 -7.16 -6.44
C GLY A 40 -1.48 -6.64 -7.46
N THR A 41 -1.12 -6.73 -8.73
CA THR A 41 -1.91 -6.20 -9.85
C THR A 41 -1.55 -6.95 -11.15
N THR A 42 -2.20 -6.62 -12.27
CA THR A 42 -1.81 -7.13 -13.60
C THR A 42 -0.64 -6.34 -14.19
N VAL A 43 0.01 -6.87 -15.22
CA VAL A 43 1.09 -6.21 -15.97
C VAL A 43 0.68 -4.82 -16.48
N ASP A 44 -0.47 -4.71 -17.15
CA ASP A 44 -0.94 -3.44 -17.72
C ASP A 44 -1.19 -2.39 -16.62
N ALA A 45 -1.83 -2.80 -15.53
CA ALA A 45 -2.08 -1.93 -14.40
C ALA A 45 -0.80 -1.55 -13.66
N ALA A 46 0.18 -2.45 -13.55
CA ALA A 46 1.51 -2.13 -13.01
C ALA A 46 2.18 -1.02 -13.83
N GLU A 47 2.16 -1.13 -15.16
CA GLU A 47 2.69 -0.09 -16.04
C GLU A 47 1.95 1.25 -15.86
N GLU A 48 0.62 1.23 -15.83
CA GLU A 48 -0.17 2.46 -15.56
C GLU A 48 0.20 3.09 -14.22
N ILE A 49 0.32 2.29 -13.17
CA ILE A 49 0.67 2.75 -11.82
C ILE A 49 2.08 3.35 -11.79
N ILE A 50 3.05 2.72 -12.46
CA ILE A 50 4.43 3.24 -12.51
C ILE A 50 4.47 4.59 -13.23
N ARG A 51 3.72 4.73 -14.32
CA ARG A 51 3.73 5.95 -15.15
C ARG A 51 2.93 7.11 -14.54
N ASN A 52 1.76 6.79 -13.98
CA ASN A 52 0.73 7.77 -13.65
C ASN A 52 0.42 7.83 -12.15
N GLY A 53 0.99 6.94 -11.35
CA GLY A 53 0.67 6.78 -9.94
C GLY A 53 -0.59 5.96 -9.69
N PHE A 54 -0.86 5.70 -8.42
CA PHE A 54 -2.05 4.95 -8.01
C PHE A 54 -3.33 5.79 -8.18
N LYS A 55 -4.42 5.11 -8.56
CA LYS A 55 -5.78 5.65 -8.53
C LYS A 55 -6.51 5.13 -7.30
N LEU A 56 -7.43 5.94 -6.77
CA LEU A 56 -8.26 5.53 -5.64
C LEU A 56 -9.27 4.46 -6.05
N THR A 57 -9.33 3.37 -5.30
CA THR A 57 -10.48 2.46 -5.35
C THR A 57 -11.62 3.07 -4.54
N ARG A 58 -12.85 3.05 -5.07
CA ARG A 58 -14.02 3.65 -4.40
C ARG A 58 -14.59 2.82 -3.23
N ASP A 59 -14.25 1.54 -3.17
CA ASP A 59 -14.77 0.60 -2.16
C ASP A 59 -13.72 -0.45 -1.74
N GLY A 60 -14.07 -1.27 -0.76
CA GLY A 60 -13.26 -2.32 -0.15
C GLY A 60 -13.56 -2.41 1.35
N LYS A 61 -12.99 -3.37 2.08
CA LYS A 61 -13.34 -3.59 3.51
C LYS A 61 -13.14 -2.33 4.39
N LEU A 62 -12.20 -1.46 4.03
CA LEU A 62 -11.88 -0.19 4.69
C LEU A 62 -12.40 1.04 3.92
N GLY A 63 -13.26 0.88 2.91
CA GLY A 63 -13.75 1.98 2.10
C GLY A 63 -12.73 2.44 1.06
N SER A 64 -12.81 3.72 0.68
CA SER A 64 -12.03 4.31 -0.42
C SER A 64 -10.55 4.45 -0.07
N GLY A 65 -9.66 4.12 -1.01
CA GLY A 65 -8.23 4.22 -0.80
C GLY A 65 -7.42 3.28 -1.68
N VAL A 66 -6.11 3.30 -1.51
CA VAL A 66 -5.18 2.35 -2.14
C VAL A 66 -4.86 1.24 -1.15
N TYR A 67 -5.14 0.00 -1.53
CA TYR A 67 -4.90 -1.17 -0.68
C TYR A 67 -3.50 -1.72 -0.89
N VAL A 68 -2.76 -1.90 0.20
CA VAL A 68 -1.40 -2.42 0.20
C VAL A 68 -1.23 -3.48 1.30
N SER A 69 -0.34 -4.42 1.05
CA SER A 69 -0.01 -5.54 1.93
C SER A 69 1.38 -5.36 2.53
N ARG A 70 1.58 -5.85 3.76
CA ARG A 70 2.92 -5.92 4.37
C ARG A 70 3.74 -7.10 3.85
N ARG A 71 3.11 -8.05 3.16
CA ARG A 71 3.76 -9.25 2.62
C ARG A 71 3.54 -9.38 1.12
N SER A 72 4.62 -9.66 0.39
CA SER A 72 4.56 -9.88 -1.06
C SER A 72 3.73 -11.10 -1.43
N ASN A 73 3.87 -12.22 -0.73
CA ASN A 73 3.08 -13.43 -0.98
C ASN A 73 1.57 -13.28 -0.74
N ILE A 74 1.15 -12.29 0.05
CA ILE A 74 -0.27 -11.92 0.20
C ILE A 74 -0.70 -11.04 -0.98
N ALA A 75 0.15 -10.09 -1.39
CA ALA A 75 -0.09 -9.23 -2.54
C ALA A 75 -0.19 -10.05 -3.85
N ASP A 76 0.68 -11.04 -4.03
CA ASP A 76 0.76 -11.92 -5.21
C ASP A 76 -0.52 -12.72 -5.50
N LYS A 77 -1.43 -12.81 -4.51
CA LYS A 77 -2.75 -13.44 -4.69
C LYS A 77 -3.75 -12.52 -5.40
N PHE A 78 -3.36 -11.30 -5.75
CA PHE A 78 -4.22 -10.33 -6.40
C PHE A 78 -3.71 -9.95 -7.79
N PRO A 79 -4.61 -9.86 -8.78
CA PRO A 79 -6.04 -10.23 -8.73
C PRO A 79 -6.27 -11.75 -8.58
N LYS A 80 -7.35 -12.15 -7.87
CA LYS A 80 -7.61 -13.52 -7.35
C LYS A 80 -7.79 -14.64 -8.38
N HIS A 81 -7.67 -14.38 -9.68
CA HIS A 81 -7.96 -15.34 -10.74
C HIS A 81 -6.99 -15.31 -11.93
N LEU A 82 -5.90 -14.52 -11.86
CA LEU A 82 -4.95 -14.33 -12.97
C LEU A 82 -3.53 -14.78 -12.61
N MET A 83 -3.40 -15.94 -11.95
CA MET A 83 -2.17 -16.36 -11.27
C MET A 83 -0.89 -16.41 -12.13
N HIS A 84 -1.00 -16.41 -13.46
CA HIS A 84 0.16 -16.46 -14.36
C HIS A 84 0.68 -15.08 -14.81
N ASP A 85 -0.11 -14.01 -14.61
CA ASP A 85 0.21 -12.64 -15.08
C ASP A 85 0.27 -11.62 -13.93
N ASN A 86 0.35 -12.11 -12.69
CA ASN A 86 0.42 -11.25 -11.51
C ASN A 86 1.78 -10.55 -11.42
N VAL A 87 1.73 -9.26 -11.12
CA VAL A 87 2.87 -8.42 -10.79
C VAL A 87 2.72 -7.93 -9.36
N VAL A 88 3.76 -8.08 -8.56
CA VAL A 88 3.84 -7.48 -7.23
C VAL A 88 4.77 -6.28 -7.26
N LEU A 89 4.18 -5.10 -7.10
CA LEU A 89 4.92 -3.85 -6.94
C LEU A 89 5.49 -3.77 -5.51
N LYS A 90 6.78 -3.43 -5.41
CA LYS A 90 7.44 -3.07 -4.16
C LYS A 90 7.30 -1.58 -3.91
N LEU A 91 6.81 -1.21 -2.73
CA LEU A 91 6.38 0.15 -2.41
C LEU A 91 7.13 0.70 -1.21
N ARG A 92 7.35 2.02 -1.22
CA ARG A 92 7.60 2.84 -0.04
C ARG A 92 6.33 3.60 0.29
N VAL A 93 5.77 3.36 1.46
CA VAL A 93 4.47 3.92 1.88
C VAL A 93 4.65 4.80 3.10
N ASN A 94 4.27 6.08 2.98
CA ASN A 94 4.08 6.97 4.12
C ASN A 94 2.70 6.73 4.72
N VAL A 95 2.65 6.13 5.90
CA VAL A 95 1.35 5.79 6.52
C VAL A 95 0.69 6.99 7.21
N GLY A 96 1.39 8.11 7.39
CA GLY A 96 0.86 9.30 8.06
C GLY A 96 0.24 8.95 9.41
N LYS A 97 -0.92 9.50 9.72
CA LYS A 97 -1.69 9.13 10.91
C LYS A 97 -2.52 7.87 10.67
N CYS A 98 -2.32 6.84 11.49
CA CYS A 98 -2.97 5.54 11.34
C CYS A 98 -4.17 5.34 12.27
N ILE A 99 -5.17 4.59 11.82
CA ILE A 99 -6.22 4.02 12.65
C ILE A 99 -6.29 2.50 12.50
N LYS A 100 -6.41 1.82 13.63
CA LYS A 100 -6.70 0.38 13.70
C LYS A 100 -8.21 0.17 13.56
N ILE A 101 -8.60 -0.70 12.64
CA ILE A 101 -10.00 -1.12 12.43
C ILE A 101 -10.07 -2.62 12.71
N ASP A 102 -10.37 -2.98 13.95
CA ASP A 102 -10.30 -4.34 14.48
C ASP A 102 -11.65 -5.04 14.65
N ALA A 103 -12.74 -4.42 14.21
CA ALA A 103 -14.07 -5.00 14.21
C ALA A 103 -14.84 -4.71 12.93
N LYS A 104 -15.67 -5.67 12.50
CA LYS A 104 -16.70 -5.43 11.50
C LYS A 104 -17.73 -4.45 12.08
N GLY A 105 -18.10 -3.43 11.32
CA GLY A 105 -19.02 -2.40 11.76
C GLY A 105 -18.37 -1.31 12.63
N HIS A 106 -17.03 -1.24 12.66
CA HIS A 106 -16.33 -0.14 13.34
C HIS A 106 -16.88 1.22 12.84
N PRO A 107 -17.15 2.20 13.73
CA PRO A 107 -17.78 3.47 13.33
C PRO A 107 -17.03 4.23 12.23
N LEU A 108 -15.69 4.08 12.21
CA LEU A 108 -14.81 4.67 11.21
C LEU A 108 -14.41 3.74 10.06
N GLN A 109 -15.03 2.56 9.93
CA GLN A 109 -14.60 1.53 8.98
C GLN A 109 -14.49 2.02 7.53
N LYS A 110 -15.38 2.93 7.12
CA LYS A 110 -15.50 3.37 5.71
C LYS A 110 -15.22 4.86 5.47
N ASN A 111 -15.11 5.65 6.54
CA ASN A 111 -15.04 7.13 6.54
C ASN A 111 -13.88 7.66 7.40
N TRP A 112 -12.89 6.84 7.75
CA TRP A 112 -11.70 7.25 8.51
C TRP A 112 -10.84 8.31 7.80
N GLN A 113 -10.95 8.44 6.48
CA GLN A 113 -10.14 9.31 5.62
C GLN A 113 -10.27 10.80 5.97
N HIS A 114 -11.34 11.18 6.68
CA HIS A 114 -11.51 12.55 7.18
C HIS A 114 -10.55 12.92 8.32
N HIS A 115 -9.95 11.92 8.97
CA HIS A 115 -9.18 12.11 10.21
C HIS A 115 -7.82 11.38 10.20
N TYR A 116 -7.61 10.46 9.27
CA TYR A 116 -6.47 9.56 9.20
C TYR A 116 -5.98 9.40 7.76
N ASP A 117 -4.69 9.10 7.61
CA ASP A 117 -4.03 8.86 6.33
C ASP A 117 -3.96 7.38 5.96
N CYS A 118 -4.03 6.51 6.97
CA CYS A 118 -3.99 5.07 6.84
C CYS A 118 -5.01 4.41 7.78
N ALA A 119 -5.76 3.45 7.27
CA ALA A 119 -6.47 2.48 8.10
C ALA A 119 -5.85 1.10 7.92
N TRP A 120 -5.78 0.33 8.99
CA TRP A 120 -5.27 -1.04 8.93
C TRP A 120 -6.09 -2.00 9.77
N ILE A 121 -6.24 -3.23 9.25
CA ILE A 121 -6.85 -4.35 9.98
C ILE A 121 -5.71 -5.24 10.50
N PRO A 122 -5.72 -5.61 11.80
CA PRO A 122 -4.71 -6.51 12.34
C PRO A 122 -4.69 -7.87 11.65
N TYR A 123 -3.50 -8.45 11.50
CA TYR A 123 -3.36 -9.83 11.06
C TYR A 123 -4.11 -10.78 12.01
N GLY A 124 -4.72 -11.82 11.45
CA GLY A 124 -5.47 -12.82 12.23
C GLY A 124 -6.83 -12.33 12.75
N ASN A 125 -7.27 -11.13 12.36
CA ASN A 125 -8.60 -10.66 12.70
C ASN A 125 -9.69 -11.59 12.09
N PRO A 126 -10.61 -12.15 12.89
CA PRO A 126 -11.63 -13.09 12.42
C PRO A 126 -12.55 -12.55 11.30
N TRP A 127 -12.59 -11.23 11.13
CA TRP A 127 -13.39 -10.59 10.09
C TRP A 127 -12.81 -10.73 8.67
N LEU A 128 -11.52 -11.01 8.53
CA LEU A 128 -10.90 -11.17 7.22
C LEU A 128 -10.88 -12.63 6.80
N ASP A 129 -11.66 -12.95 5.77
CA ASP A 129 -11.57 -14.23 5.06
C ASP A 129 -10.13 -14.36 4.54
N SER A 130 -9.37 -15.31 5.11
CA SER A 130 -7.95 -15.61 4.86
C SER A 130 -6.98 -14.48 5.22
N PHE A 131 -6.20 -14.67 6.31
CA PHE A 131 -4.84 -14.17 6.60
C PHE A 131 -4.29 -13.05 5.68
N GLN A 132 -5.01 -11.93 5.56
CA GLN A 132 -4.66 -10.82 4.69
C GLN A 132 -4.40 -9.62 5.57
N ASP A 133 -3.20 -9.05 5.49
CA ASP A 133 -3.01 -7.70 6.01
C ASP A 133 -3.67 -6.72 5.05
N ARG A 134 -4.49 -5.84 5.60
CA ARG A 134 -5.19 -4.83 4.82
C ARG A 134 -4.81 -3.49 5.41
N ASN A 135 -3.84 -2.83 4.77
CA ASN A 135 -3.61 -1.41 4.97
C ASN A 135 -4.28 -0.69 3.80
N CYS A 136 -4.95 0.42 4.08
CA CYS A 136 -5.62 1.25 3.10
C CYS A 136 -5.14 2.68 3.29
N ILE A 137 -4.57 3.27 2.25
CA ILE A 137 -3.99 4.60 2.26
C ILE A 137 -4.93 5.59 1.58
N ALA A 138 -5.22 6.70 2.24
CA ALA A 138 -6.22 7.67 1.78
C ALA A 138 -5.73 8.47 0.57
N ASP A 139 -4.44 8.80 0.53
CA ASP A 139 -3.84 9.63 -0.52
C ASP A 139 -2.79 8.84 -1.33
N PRO A 140 -3.02 8.60 -2.63
CA PRO A 140 -2.07 7.92 -3.50
C PRO A 140 -0.66 8.55 -3.51
N ARG A 141 -0.54 9.86 -3.26
CA ARG A 141 0.75 10.58 -3.23
C ARG A 141 1.67 10.11 -2.12
N ARG A 142 1.13 9.43 -1.11
CA ARG A 142 1.89 8.80 0.00
C ARG A 142 2.53 7.47 -0.39
N ILE A 143 2.35 7.00 -1.62
CA ILE A 143 2.86 5.71 -2.09
C ILE A 143 3.82 5.94 -3.25
N LYS A 144 5.05 5.45 -3.10
CA LYS A 144 6.05 5.43 -4.17
C LYS A 144 6.36 4.00 -4.58
N VAL A 145 6.29 3.71 -5.88
CA VAL A 145 6.82 2.45 -6.43
C VAL A 145 8.35 2.53 -6.42
N ILE A 146 8.99 1.55 -5.79
CA ILE A 146 10.46 1.50 -5.64
C ILE A 146 11.08 0.25 -6.28
N GLY A 147 10.27 -0.67 -6.80
CA GLY A 147 10.76 -1.85 -7.50
C GLY A 147 9.66 -2.84 -7.88
N ILE A 148 10.07 -3.91 -8.57
CA ILE A 148 9.23 -5.06 -8.91
C ILE A 148 9.68 -6.27 -8.06
N ASP A 149 8.82 -6.72 -7.16
CA ASP A 149 9.09 -7.89 -6.31
C ASP A 149 8.98 -9.18 -7.12
N SER A 150 7.81 -9.41 -7.74
CA SER A 150 7.53 -10.51 -8.69
C SER A 150 6.81 -9.98 -9.93
N ALA A 151 7.03 -10.66 -11.06
CA ALA A 151 6.35 -10.44 -12.33
C ALA A 151 6.66 -11.63 -13.27
N PRO A 152 5.90 -11.84 -14.35
CA PRO A 152 6.30 -12.75 -15.41
C PRO A 152 7.72 -12.43 -15.91
N ILE A 153 8.52 -13.46 -16.20
CA ILE A 153 9.96 -13.33 -16.52
C ILE A 153 10.23 -12.29 -17.61
N ARG A 154 9.38 -12.24 -18.63
CA ARG A 154 9.51 -11.31 -19.77
C ARG A 154 9.17 -9.86 -19.41
N GLU A 155 8.36 -9.65 -18.36
CA GLU A 155 7.85 -8.34 -17.98
C GLU A 155 8.68 -7.68 -16.87
N LYS A 156 9.34 -8.46 -16.01
CA LYS A 156 10.03 -7.92 -14.81
C LYS A 156 11.07 -6.86 -15.18
N ALA A 157 11.96 -7.15 -16.11
CA ALA A 157 13.01 -6.19 -16.53
C ALA A 157 12.41 -4.95 -17.21
N ARG A 158 11.39 -5.15 -18.05
CA ARG A 158 10.69 -4.07 -18.77
C ARG A 158 10.01 -3.11 -17.79
N LEU A 159 9.24 -3.63 -16.84
CA LEU A 159 8.56 -2.83 -15.82
C LEU A 159 9.56 -2.16 -14.87
N GLN A 160 10.63 -2.86 -14.47
CA GLN A 160 11.66 -2.31 -13.61
C GLN A 160 12.36 -1.09 -14.25
N ALA A 161 12.56 -1.11 -15.57
CA ALA A 161 13.16 0.01 -16.31
C ALA A 161 12.25 1.25 -16.39
N LEU A 162 10.95 1.13 -16.11
CA LEU A 162 10.02 2.27 -16.07
C LEU A 162 10.07 3.05 -14.75
N ILE A 163 10.62 2.45 -13.69
CA ILE A 163 10.67 3.04 -12.35
C ILE A 163 11.83 4.05 -12.29
N LYS A 164 11.53 5.30 -11.95
CA LYS A 164 12.47 6.43 -11.85
C LYS A 164 12.90 6.74 -10.42
#